data_AF-A0A959FX74-F1
#
_entry.id   AF-A0A959FX74-F1
#
_cell.length_a   1.000
_cell.length_b   1.000
_cell.length_c   1.000
_cell.angle_alpha   90.00
_cell.angle_beta   90.00
_cell.angle_gamma   90.00
#
_symmetry.space_group_name_H-M   'P 1'
#
loop_
_entity.id
_entity.type
_entity.pdbx_description
1 polymer ?
#
loop_
_entity_poly.entity_id
_entity_poly.type
_entity_poly.pdbx_seq_one_letter_code
_entity_poly.pdbx_strand_id
1 'polypeptide(L)'
;AEIEKERAIEEEKKNIQDVIKERIMVEKKVVEEEEKIKDTRELAAANRTKEVTLIKAQETGDATVITRQKEAEAEKLAAEIRAETLLIDAEAEKNAASKEAEARKIQADAKAAEEATLGLSEAQVIEAKAKAKEQEGLLEATVLEKKAVAEAAGIEARTAALRKQGMMEAEVLKEKGASEAEVIEKKGIAEAKGVAEKAKAMKELDGVGKEHEEFKLRLQKEKEIELAAIQIQQHIAEAQSIVLAEAFKKANIDIVGGDQSFINNVLDAVSRGKRLDRMIGSSESLTDLKHALLGNGGEAGLFSQIRSLIGQSGMSSEDLKNLTLSALLLRLRGEVGKADQSLIEQLMGSVERLGLGDHLAKNLV
;
A
#
# COMPACT_ATOMS: atom_id res chain seq x y z
N ALA A 1 154.00 138.86 93.20
CA ALA A 1 154.20 138.00 92.02
C ALA A 1 153.20 136.82 91.93
N GLU A 2 152.20 136.73 92.82
CA GLU A 2 151.19 135.63 92.80
C GLU A 2 149.91 135.98 92.03
N ILE A 3 149.52 137.26 91.99
CA ILE A 3 148.25 137.74 91.40
C ILE A 3 148.19 137.62 89.86
N GLU A 4 149.32 137.77 89.15
CA GLU A 4 149.34 137.65 87.68
C GLU A 4 149.22 136.19 87.20
N LYS A 5 149.73 135.21 87.96
CA LYS A 5 149.61 133.79 87.62
C LYS A 5 148.20 133.25 87.83
N GLU A 6 147.51 133.68 88.88
CA GLU A 6 146.10 133.29 89.11
C GLU A 6 145.18 133.83 88.02
N ARG A 7 145.40 135.07 87.56
CA ARG A 7 144.61 135.68 86.50
C ARG A 7 144.76 134.95 85.15
N ALA A 8 145.98 134.53 84.80
CA ALA A 8 146.22 133.75 83.58
C ALA A 8 145.58 132.35 83.62
N ILE A 9 145.57 131.70 84.79
CA ILE A 9 144.94 130.38 84.97
C ILE A 9 143.40 130.49 84.92
N GLU A 10 142.81 131.55 85.47
CA GLU A 10 141.37 131.79 85.34
C GLU A 10 140.95 132.10 83.89
N GLU A 11 141.78 132.85 83.15
CA GLU A 11 141.53 133.17 81.75
C GLU A 11 141.62 131.93 80.84
N GLU A 12 142.61 131.06 81.06
CA GLU A 12 142.68 129.77 80.36
C GLU A 12 141.55 128.81 80.76
N LYS A 13 141.15 128.75 82.04
CA LYS A 13 139.98 127.94 82.47
C LYS A 13 138.69 128.42 81.82
N LYS A 14 138.51 129.73 81.65
CA LYS A 14 137.38 130.31 80.93
C LYS A 14 137.43 129.92 79.45
N ASN A 15 138.59 130.05 78.80
CA ASN A 15 138.76 129.60 77.41
C ASN A 15 138.49 128.09 77.24
N ILE A 16 138.91 127.25 78.19
CA ILE A 16 138.63 125.81 78.18
C ILE A 16 137.12 125.55 78.36
N GLN A 17 136.44 126.27 79.26
CA GLN A 17 134.99 126.16 79.41
C GLN A 17 134.24 126.60 78.15
N ASP A 18 134.70 127.66 77.48
CA ASP A 18 134.12 128.13 76.22
C ASP A 18 134.32 127.09 75.11
N VAL A 19 135.50 126.46 75.00
CA VAL A 19 135.76 125.36 74.05
C VAL A 19 134.93 124.11 74.37
N ILE A 20 134.76 123.74 75.64
CA ILE A 20 133.91 122.61 76.05
C ILE A 20 132.45 122.90 75.71
N LYS A 21 131.98 124.13 75.94
CA LYS A 21 130.62 124.55 75.60
C LYS A 21 130.40 124.54 74.09
N GLU A 22 131.37 125.01 73.31
CA GLU A 22 131.34 124.93 71.84
C GLU A 22 131.30 123.47 71.37
N ARG A 23 132.13 122.58 71.93
CA ARG A 23 132.12 121.16 71.58
C ARG A 23 130.79 120.48 71.91
N ILE A 24 130.23 120.72 73.10
CA ILE A 24 128.92 120.16 73.49
C ILE A 24 127.81 120.69 72.58
N MET A 25 127.88 121.97 72.18
CA MET A 25 126.94 122.55 71.21
C MET A 25 127.07 121.93 69.82
N VAL A 26 128.29 121.63 69.37
CA VAL A 26 128.54 120.95 68.09
C VAL A 26 128.08 119.50 68.16
N GLU A 27 128.43 118.75 69.21
CA GLU A 27 127.98 117.35 69.40
C GLU A 27 126.45 117.27 69.49
N LYS A 28 125.79 118.17 70.21
CA LYS A 28 124.32 118.25 70.25
C LYS A 28 123.73 118.52 68.85
N LYS A 29 124.32 119.44 68.07
CA LYS A 29 123.89 119.70 66.69
C LYS A 29 124.10 118.49 65.78
N VAL A 30 125.22 117.77 65.92
CA VAL A 30 125.49 116.55 65.14
C VAL A 30 124.48 115.48 65.46
N VAL A 31 124.16 115.23 66.74
CA VAL A 31 123.15 114.24 67.15
C VAL A 31 121.75 114.65 66.66
N GLU A 32 121.38 115.93 66.78
CA GLU A 32 120.09 116.42 66.26
C GLU A 32 119.96 116.22 64.74
N GLU A 33 121.02 116.48 63.98
CA GLU A 33 121.01 116.26 62.53
C GLU A 33 121.07 114.77 62.16
N GLU A 34 121.80 113.93 62.92
CA GLU A 34 121.80 112.47 62.72
C GLU A 34 120.43 111.84 62.99
N GLU A 35 119.73 112.26 64.04
CA GLU A 35 118.36 111.81 64.33
C GLU A 35 117.38 112.29 63.24
N LYS A 36 117.49 113.55 62.77
CA LYS A 36 116.69 114.01 61.60
C LYS A 36 116.98 113.21 60.33
N ILE A 37 118.23 112.81 60.10
CA ILE A 37 118.58 111.96 58.95
C ILE A 37 117.98 110.56 59.10
N LYS A 38 117.93 110.00 60.31
CA LYS A 38 117.24 108.72 60.57
C LYS A 38 115.74 108.86 60.35
N ASP A 39 115.11 109.87 60.92
CA ASP A 39 113.67 110.13 60.77
C ASP A 39 113.29 110.28 59.30
N THR A 40 114.04 111.06 58.53
CA THR A 40 113.77 111.25 57.09
C THR A 40 113.97 109.97 56.29
N ARG A 41 114.96 109.13 56.62
CA ARG A 41 115.16 107.82 55.97
C ARG A 41 114.05 106.84 56.31
N GLU A 42 113.63 106.75 57.56
CA GLU A 42 112.55 105.87 58.00
C GLU A 42 111.20 106.30 57.45
N LEU A 43 110.89 107.61 57.46
CA LEU A 43 109.69 108.16 56.83
C LEU A 43 109.69 107.93 55.32
N ALA A 44 110.83 108.12 54.63
CA ALA A 44 110.93 107.83 53.21
C ALA A 44 110.76 106.33 52.90
N ALA A 45 111.31 105.44 53.74
CA ALA A 45 111.16 103.99 53.60
C ALA A 45 109.71 103.55 53.84
N ALA A 46 109.04 104.09 54.86
CA ALA A 46 107.63 103.83 55.14
C ALA A 46 106.72 104.31 54.01
N ASN A 47 106.97 105.51 53.47
CA ASN A 47 106.21 106.06 52.35
C ASN A 47 106.37 105.21 51.08
N ARG A 48 107.59 104.79 50.74
CA ARG A 48 107.82 103.87 49.61
C ARG A 48 107.12 102.53 49.81
N THR A 49 107.17 101.98 51.02
CA THR A 49 106.48 100.72 51.35
C THR A 49 104.97 100.87 51.18
N LYS A 50 104.39 101.97 51.67
CA LYS A 50 102.97 102.29 51.49
C LYS A 50 102.59 102.43 50.02
N GLU A 51 103.36 103.16 49.22
CA GLU A 51 103.14 103.32 47.79
C GLU A 51 103.20 101.97 47.05
N VAL A 52 104.21 101.13 47.34
CA VAL A 52 104.32 99.79 46.75
C VAL A 52 103.12 98.92 47.13
N THR A 53 102.67 98.96 48.40
CA THR A 53 101.47 98.19 48.80
C THR A 53 100.19 98.70 48.16
N LEU A 54 100.07 100.02 47.94
CA LEU A 54 98.92 100.61 47.26
C LEU A 54 98.90 100.21 45.78
N ILE A 55 100.05 100.27 45.10
CA ILE A 55 100.18 99.84 43.71
C ILE A 55 99.86 98.35 43.57
N LYS A 56 100.36 97.49 44.47
CA LYS A 56 100.03 96.06 44.48
C LYS A 56 98.54 95.82 44.72
N ALA A 57 97.93 96.52 45.66
CA ALA A 57 96.49 96.42 45.92
C ALA A 57 95.67 96.87 44.71
N GLN A 58 96.06 97.97 44.05
CA GLN A 58 95.45 98.45 42.81
C GLN A 58 95.60 97.45 41.67
N GLU A 59 96.80 96.90 41.45
CA GLU A 59 97.05 95.85 40.45
C GLU A 59 96.15 94.63 40.67
N THR A 60 96.07 94.14 41.92
CA THR A 60 95.18 93.00 42.25
C THR A 60 93.70 93.34 42.08
N GLY A 61 93.30 94.58 42.39
CA GLY A 61 91.93 95.06 42.20
C GLY A 61 91.56 95.13 40.73
N ASP A 62 92.40 95.77 39.92
CA ASP A 62 92.19 95.94 38.48
C ASP A 62 92.23 94.58 37.76
N ALA A 63 93.15 93.68 38.13
CA ALA A 63 93.18 92.32 37.61
C ALA A 63 91.89 91.54 37.93
N THR A 64 91.34 91.70 39.14
CA THR A 64 90.07 91.06 39.54
C THR A 64 88.88 91.65 38.78
N VAL A 65 88.87 92.95 38.52
CA VAL A 65 87.82 93.61 37.73
C VAL A 65 87.87 93.14 36.28
N ILE A 66 89.06 93.10 35.66
CA ILE A 66 89.22 92.67 34.26
C ILE A 66 88.83 91.20 34.09
N THR A 67 89.22 90.33 35.01
CA THR A 67 88.85 88.90 34.98
C THR A 67 87.33 88.72 35.10
N ARG A 68 86.69 89.36 36.09
CA ARG A 68 85.23 89.31 36.25
C ARG A 68 84.47 89.92 35.08
N GLN A 69 84.96 91.02 34.49
CA GLN A 69 84.36 91.60 33.30
C GLN A 69 84.43 90.64 32.11
N LYS A 70 85.58 90.00 31.89
CA LYS A 70 85.73 89.00 30.82
C LYS A 70 84.89 87.75 31.05
N GLU A 71 84.79 87.28 32.29
CA GLU A 71 83.91 86.17 32.66
C GLU A 71 82.44 86.53 32.40
N ALA A 72 81.99 87.69 32.86
CA ALA A 72 80.62 88.16 32.64
C ALA A 72 80.31 88.39 31.15
N GLU A 73 81.27 88.90 30.37
CA GLU A 73 81.14 89.07 28.92
C GLU A 73 81.07 87.72 28.20
N ALA A 74 81.90 86.75 28.60
CA ALA A 74 81.86 85.38 28.07
C ALA A 74 80.55 84.67 28.43
N GLU A 75 80.04 84.83 29.65
CA GLU A 75 78.74 84.30 30.08
C GLU A 75 77.59 84.92 29.30
N LYS A 76 77.63 86.25 29.07
CA LYS A 76 76.63 86.96 28.28
C LYS A 76 76.62 86.45 26.83
N LEU A 77 77.79 86.36 26.19
CA LEU A 77 77.92 85.81 24.84
C LEU A 77 77.45 84.35 24.76
N ALA A 78 77.79 83.52 25.77
CA ALA A 78 77.32 82.15 25.83
C ALA A 78 75.80 82.06 25.99
N ALA A 79 75.18 82.95 26.76
CA ALA A 79 73.73 83.04 26.91
C ALA A 79 73.04 83.50 25.62
N GLU A 80 73.60 84.51 24.93
CA GLU A 80 73.11 84.99 23.63
C GLU A 80 73.17 83.88 22.57
N ILE A 81 74.32 83.18 22.45
CA ILE A 81 74.46 82.05 21.52
C ILE A 81 73.46 80.94 21.85
N ARG A 82 73.27 80.60 23.14
CA ARG A 82 72.28 79.58 23.54
C ARG A 82 70.85 79.99 23.19
N ALA A 83 70.51 81.26 23.37
CA ALA A 83 69.19 81.78 22.99
C ALA A 83 69.00 81.73 21.47
N GLU A 84 70.01 82.12 20.69
CA GLU A 84 70.00 82.02 19.23
C GLU A 84 69.89 80.57 18.75
N THR A 85 70.66 79.64 19.31
CA THR A 85 70.54 78.21 18.96
C THR A 85 69.14 77.68 19.24
N LEU A 86 68.54 78.06 20.37
CA LEU A 86 67.19 77.60 20.73
C LEU A 86 66.14 78.18 19.77
N LEU A 87 66.29 79.43 19.34
CA LEU A 87 65.42 80.03 18.32
C LEU A 87 65.59 79.36 16.95
N ILE A 88 66.82 79.07 16.54
CA ILE A 88 67.12 78.38 15.27
C ILE A 88 66.53 76.97 15.30
N ASP A 89 66.72 76.23 16.39
CA ASP A 89 66.19 74.88 16.54
C ASP A 89 64.65 74.89 16.54
N ALA A 90 64.02 75.81 17.28
CA ALA A 90 62.56 75.94 17.30
C ALA A 90 61.99 76.33 15.93
N GLU A 91 62.64 77.21 15.18
CA GLU A 91 62.20 77.59 13.83
C GLU A 91 62.43 76.43 12.83
N ALA A 92 63.51 75.66 12.97
CA ALA A 92 63.77 74.47 12.18
C ALA A 92 62.70 73.38 12.44
N GLU A 93 62.39 73.10 13.71
CA GLU A 93 61.34 72.15 14.10
C GLU A 93 59.96 72.58 13.59
N LYS A 94 59.60 73.86 13.74
CA LYS A 94 58.33 74.41 13.25
C LYS A 94 58.21 74.29 11.73
N ASN A 95 59.28 74.57 11.00
CA ASN A 95 59.31 74.44 9.54
C ASN A 95 59.23 72.97 9.10
N ALA A 96 59.96 72.08 9.77
CA ALA A 96 59.88 70.64 9.53
C ALA A 96 58.47 70.09 9.79
N ALA A 97 57.86 70.44 10.93
CA ALA A 97 56.51 70.01 11.28
C ALA A 97 55.46 70.52 10.29
N SER A 98 55.62 71.76 9.81
CA SER A 98 54.73 72.36 8.81
C SER A 98 54.86 71.66 7.46
N LYS A 99 56.09 71.34 7.02
CA LYS A 99 56.33 70.57 5.79
C LYS A 99 55.84 69.14 5.89
N GLU A 100 55.97 68.51 7.05
CA GLU A 100 55.44 67.17 7.29
C GLU A 100 53.90 67.17 7.30
N ALA A 101 53.27 68.18 7.90
CA ALA A 101 51.82 68.34 7.88
C ALA A 101 51.29 68.55 6.45
N GLU A 102 51.94 69.40 5.65
CA GLU A 102 51.64 69.57 4.22
C GLU A 102 51.78 68.25 3.45
N ALA A 103 52.88 67.53 3.64
CA ALA A 103 53.10 66.23 3.01
C ALA A 103 52.04 65.19 3.39
N ARG A 104 51.67 65.11 4.68
CA ARG A 104 50.59 64.22 5.14
C ARG A 104 49.24 64.59 4.55
N LYS A 105 48.92 65.89 4.44
CA LYS A 105 47.69 66.35 3.81
C LYS A 105 47.65 65.94 2.33
N ILE A 106 48.73 66.17 1.59
CA ILE A 106 48.85 65.77 0.19
C ILE A 106 48.71 64.25 0.02
N GLN A 107 49.33 63.46 0.91
CA GLN A 107 49.21 61.99 0.88
C GLN A 107 47.78 61.52 1.20
N ALA A 108 47.11 62.16 2.16
CA ALA A 108 45.72 61.84 2.50
C ALA A 108 44.77 62.18 1.34
N ASP A 109 44.96 63.35 0.72
CA ASP A 109 44.18 63.79 -0.46
C ASP A 109 44.44 62.86 -1.66
N ALA A 110 45.68 62.44 -1.88
CA ALA A 110 46.03 61.47 -2.93
C ALA A 110 45.38 60.10 -2.70
N LYS A 111 45.43 59.58 -1.46
CA LYS A 111 44.77 58.31 -1.11
C LYS A 111 43.26 58.38 -1.25
N ALA A 112 42.64 59.48 -0.80
CA ALA A 112 41.20 59.68 -0.97
C ALA A 112 40.80 59.73 -2.45
N ALA A 113 41.62 60.34 -3.31
CA ALA A 113 41.40 60.36 -4.76
C ALA A 113 41.58 58.96 -5.40
N GLU A 114 42.59 58.20 -4.98
CA GLU A 114 42.81 56.82 -5.44
C GLU A 114 41.64 55.90 -5.05
N GLU A 115 41.19 55.96 -3.79
CA GLU A 115 40.05 55.18 -3.29
C GLU A 115 38.74 55.59 -3.98
N ALA A 116 38.52 56.88 -4.24
CA ALA A 116 37.36 57.34 -5.01
C ALA A 116 37.37 56.80 -6.45
N THR A 117 38.55 56.70 -7.07
CA THR A 117 38.71 56.14 -8.42
C THR A 117 38.49 54.64 -8.44
N LEU A 118 38.96 53.92 -7.42
CA LEU A 118 38.68 52.50 -7.22
C LEU A 118 37.18 52.25 -7.00
N GLY A 119 36.52 53.03 -6.14
CA GLY A 119 35.09 52.94 -5.90
C GLY A 119 34.25 53.23 -7.14
N LEU A 120 34.63 54.21 -7.96
CA LEU A 120 34.01 54.47 -9.26
C LEU A 120 34.19 53.29 -10.24
N SER A 121 35.37 52.66 -10.25
CA SER A 121 35.66 51.51 -11.11
C SER A 121 34.87 50.28 -10.67
N GLU A 122 34.75 50.03 -9.37
CA GLU A 122 33.93 48.95 -8.81
C GLU A 122 32.44 49.16 -9.10
N ALA A 123 31.94 50.38 -8.94
CA ALA A 123 30.56 50.73 -9.27
C ALA A 123 30.26 50.49 -10.77
N GLN A 124 31.18 50.88 -11.67
CA GLN A 124 31.05 50.61 -13.10
C GLN A 124 31.06 49.11 -13.41
N VAL A 125 31.90 48.31 -12.74
CA VAL A 125 31.93 46.86 -12.91
C VAL A 125 30.64 46.21 -12.42
N ILE A 126 30.08 46.68 -11.31
CA ILE A 126 28.80 46.18 -10.78
C ILE A 126 27.66 46.53 -11.72
N GLU A 127 27.61 47.76 -12.24
CA GLU A 127 26.58 48.19 -13.20
C GLU A 127 26.68 47.38 -14.51
N ALA A 128 27.89 47.19 -15.04
CA ALA A 128 28.12 46.38 -16.23
C ALA A 128 27.71 44.90 -16.01
N LYS A 129 28.04 44.32 -14.84
CA LYS A 129 27.62 42.97 -14.47
C LYS A 129 26.10 42.85 -14.28
N ALA A 130 25.46 43.86 -13.71
CA ALA A 130 24.01 43.89 -13.54
C ALA A 130 23.30 43.94 -14.90
N LYS A 131 23.76 44.80 -15.82
CA LYS A 131 23.26 44.86 -17.20
C LYS A 131 23.48 43.55 -17.96
N ALA A 132 24.63 42.90 -17.80
CA ALA A 132 24.90 41.60 -18.40
C ALA A 132 23.94 40.52 -17.85
N LYS A 133 23.72 40.48 -16.54
CA LYS A 133 22.77 39.54 -15.90
C LYS A 133 21.32 39.80 -16.32
N GLU A 134 20.92 41.05 -16.47
CA GLU A 134 19.59 41.40 -16.97
C GLU A 134 19.38 40.89 -18.40
N GLN A 135 20.39 41.07 -19.27
CA GLN A 135 20.36 40.54 -20.64
C GLN A 135 20.36 39.00 -20.67
N GLU A 136 21.15 38.34 -19.82
CA GLU A 136 21.13 36.88 -19.66
C GLU A 136 19.76 36.39 -19.18
N GLY A 137 19.16 37.03 -18.17
CA GLY A 137 17.83 36.67 -17.68
C GLY A 137 16.73 36.85 -18.73
N LEU A 138 16.80 37.90 -19.55
CA LEU A 138 15.88 38.09 -20.68
C LEU A 138 16.06 37.01 -21.75
N LEU A 139 17.31 36.64 -22.08
CA LEU A 139 17.61 35.55 -23.01
C LEU A 139 17.09 34.21 -22.47
N GLU A 140 17.34 33.91 -21.19
CA GLU A 140 16.83 32.70 -20.55
C GLU A 140 15.30 32.63 -20.54
N ALA A 141 14.62 33.74 -20.24
CA ALA A 141 13.16 33.82 -20.29
C ALA A 141 12.63 33.55 -21.71
N THR A 142 13.24 34.14 -22.75
CA THR A 142 12.83 33.88 -24.14
C THR A 142 13.12 32.45 -24.59
N VAL A 143 14.22 31.83 -24.12
CA VAL A 143 14.52 30.42 -24.39
C VAL A 143 13.53 29.51 -23.68
N LEU A 144 13.17 29.82 -22.44
CA LEU A 144 12.18 29.06 -21.68
C LEU A 144 10.79 29.17 -22.31
N GLU A 145 10.37 30.36 -22.73
CA GLU A 145 9.13 30.58 -23.44
C GLU A 145 9.09 29.78 -24.74
N LYS A 146 10.16 29.82 -25.55
CA LYS A 146 10.25 29.03 -26.79
C LYS A 146 10.25 27.52 -26.52
N LYS A 147 10.90 27.05 -25.45
CA LYS A 147 10.86 25.64 -25.03
C LYS A 147 9.47 25.23 -24.58
N ALA A 148 8.78 26.05 -23.79
CA ALA A 148 7.42 25.78 -23.32
C ALA A 148 6.42 25.74 -24.49
N VAL A 149 6.55 26.62 -25.49
CA VAL A 149 5.73 26.59 -26.71
C VAL A 149 6.02 25.33 -27.53
N ALA A 150 7.28 24.92 -27.65
CA ALA A 150 7.64 23.68 -28.35
C ALA A 150 7.14 22.43 -27.61
N GLU A 151 7.19 22.41 -26.28
CA GLU A 151 6.65 21.32 -25.46
C GLU A 151 5.13 21.27 -25.51
N ALA A 152 4.44 22.41 -25.45
CA ALA A 152 3.00 22.50 -25.63
C ALA A 152 2.57 21.95 -27.00
N ALA A 153 3.25 22.35 -28.08
CA ALA A 153 3.00 21.82 -29.41
C ALA A 153 3.27 20.30 -29.49
N GLY A 154 4.32 19.81 -28.81
CA GLY A 154 4.63 18.38 -28.71
C GLY A 154 3.56 17.59 -27.95
N ILE A 155 3.01 18.16 -26.87
CA ILE A 155 1.94 17.56 -26.08
C ILE A 155 0.63 17.57 -26.87
N GLU A 156 0.28 18.64 -27.58
CA GLU A 156 -0.90 18.68 -28.45
C GLU A 156 -0.84 17.61 -29.55
N ALA A 157 0.32 17.47 -30.22
CA ALA A 157 0.53 16.44 -31.23
C ALA A 157 0.40 15.02 -30.64
N ARG A 158 0.96 14.78 -29.44
CA ARG A 158 0.81 13.49 -28.73
C ARG A 158 -0.62 13.22 -28.31
N THR A 159 -1.35 14.24 -27.85
CA THR A 159 -2.73 14.11 -27.40
C THR A 159 -3.68 13.86 -28.57
N ALA A 160 -3.41 14.45 -29.74
CA ALA A 160 -4.12 14.15 -30.98
C ALA A 160 -3.85 12.71 -31.46
N ALA A 161 -2.60 12.24 -31.38
CA ALA A 161 -2.25 10.85 -31.70
C ALA A 161 -2.93 9.84 -30.75
N LEU A 162 -2.93 10.12 -29.45
CA LEU A 162 -3.59 9.28 -28.44
C LEU A 162 -5.12 9.27 -28.61
N ARG A 163 -5.74 10.40 -28.93
CA ARG A 163 -7.18 10.43 -29.27
C ARG A 163 -7.50 9.54 -30.47
N LYS A 164 -6.66 9.59 -31.51
CA LYS A 164 -6.85 8.76 -32.70
C LYS A 164 -6.65 7.27 -32.39
N GLN A 165 -5.68 6.94 -31.53
CA GLN A 165 -5.48 5.56 -31.05
C GLN A 165 -6.66 5.07 -30.20
N GLY A 166 -7.15 5.87 -29.25
CA GLY A 166 -8.31 5.51 -28.44
C GLY A 166 -9.60 5.33 -29.26
N MET A 167 -9.79 6.10 -30.34
CA MET A 167 -10.90 5.90 -31.27
C MET A 167 -10.79 4.58 -32.04
N MET A 168 -9.59 4.23 -32.51
CA MET A 168 -9.35 2.94 -33.19
C MET A 168 -9.54 1.76 -32.23
N GLU A 169 -9.09 1.89 -30.97
CA GLU A 169 -9.28 0.84 -29.96
C GLU A 169 -10.76 0.66 -29.58
N ALA A 170 -11.53 1.75 -29.48
CA ALA A 170 -12.97 1.68 -29.23
C ALA A 170 -13.74 1.05 -30.40
N GLU A 171 -13.34 1.33 -31.64
CA GLU A 171 -13.94 0.72 -32.83
C GLU A 171 -13.63 -0.77 -32.92
N VAL A 172 -12.37 -1.17 -32.66
CA VAL A 172 -11.96 -2.58 -32.56
C VAL A 172 -12.70 -3.31 -31.44
N LEU A 173 -12.95 -2.66 -30.29
CA LEU A 173 -13.70 -3.25 -29.20
C LEU A 173 -15.18 -3.46 -29.57
N LYS A 174 -15.78 -2.51 -30.29
CA LYS A 174 -17.16 -2.62 -30.77
C LYS A 174 -17.31 -3.75 -31.79
N GLU A 175 -16.35 -3.90 -32.70
CA GLU A 175 -16.34 -4.96 -33.71
C GLU A 175 -16.08 -6.35 -33.09
N LYS A 176 -15.20 -6.44 -32.09
CA LYS A 176 -15.00 -7.66 -31.28
C LYS A 176 -16.26 -8.02 -30.49
N GLY A 177 -16.91 -7.05 -29.84
CA GLY A 177 -18.15 -7.27 -29.09
C GLY A 177 -19.31 -7.74 -29.98
N ALA A 178 -19.43 -7.21 -31.21
CA ALA A 178 -20.41 -7.69 -32.19
C ALA A 178 -20.14 -9.13 -32.64
N SER A 179 -18.87 -9.46 -32.86
CA SER A 179 -18.44 -10.82 -33.23
C SER A 179 -18.68 -11.82 -32.10
N GLU A 180 -18.43 -11.43 -30.86
CA GLU A 180 -18.68 -12.26 -29.67
C GLU A 180 -20.19 -12.47 -29.45
N ALA A 181 -21.02 -11.45 -29.65
CA ALA A 181 -22.48 -11.57 -29.57
C ALA A 181 -23.02 -12.54 -30.63
N GLU A 182 -22.53 -12.47 -31.87
CA GLU A 182 -22.94 -13.39 -32.94
C GLU A 182 -22.52 -14.84 -32.65
N VAL A 183 -21.34 -15.05 -32.03
CA VAL A 183 -20.88 -16.37 -31.59
C VAL A 183 -21.76 -16.92 -30.46
N ILE A 184 -22.15 -16.07 -29.50
CA ILE A 184 -23.04 -16.47 -28.40
C ILE A 184 -24.44 -16.81 -28.94
N GLU A 185 -24.97 -16.02 -29.87
CA GLU A 185 -26.27 -16.29 -30.51
C GLU A 185 -26.25 -17.62 -31.27
N LYS A 186 -25.22 -17.87 -32.09
CA LYS A 186 -25.07 -19.14 -32.81
C LYS A 186 -24.88 -20.33 -31.87
N LYS A 187 -24.15 -20.17 -30.76
CA LYS A 187 -24.04 -21.19 -29.70
C LYS A 187 -25.39 -21.45 -29.02
N GLY A 188 -26.15 -20.41 -28.67
CA GLY A 188 -27.48 -20.53 -28.08
C GLY A 188 -28.47 -21.26 -29.00
N ILE A 189 -28.43 -21.00 -30.31
CA ILE A 189 -29.25 -21.71 -31.30
C ILE A 189 -28.83 -23.19 -31.41
N ALA A 190 -27.53 -23.48 -31.38
CA ALA A 190 -27.02 -24.85 -31.42
C ALA A 190 -27.38 -25.64 -30.16
N GLU A 191 -27.27 -25.02 -28.99
CA GLU A 191 -27.67 -25.61 -27.70
C GLU A 191 -29.18 -25.83 -27.64
N ALA A 192 -29.99 -24.86 -28.09
CA ALA A 192 -31.45 -25.00 -28.16
C ALA A 192 -31.88 -26.17 -29.06
N LYS A 193 -31.22 -26.35 -30.22
CA LYS A 193 -31.46 -27.50 -31.11
C LYS A 193 -31.04 -28.82 -30.45
N GLY A 194 -29.88 -28.85 -29.79
CA GLY A 194 -29.40 -30.04 -29.06
C GLY A 194 -30.31 -30.43 -27.89
N VAL A 195 -30.84 -29.46 -27.14
CA VAL A 195 -31.81 -29.70 -26.07
C VAL A 195 -33.15 -30.17 -26.64
N ALA A 196 -33.61 -29.60 -27.76
CA ALA A 196 -34.84 -30.03 -28.42
C ALA A 196 -34.77 -31.48 -28.93
N GLU A 197 -33.62 -31.89 -29.51
CA GLU A 197 -33.40 -33.27 -29.93
C GLU A 197 -33.27 -34.22 -28.73
N LYS A 198 -32.56 -33.81 -27.66
CA LYS A 198 -32.52 -34.58 -26.41
C LYS A 198 -33.90 -34.74 -25.77
N ALA A 199 -34.73 -33.70 -25.79
CA ALA A 199 -36.11 -33.76 -25.27
C ALA A 199 -36.99 -34.70 -26.11
N LYS A 200 -36.82 -34.73 -27.44
CA LYS A 200 -37.49 -35.71 -28.30
C LYS A 200 -37.05 -37.14 -27.99
N ALA A 201 -35.74 -37.37 -27.83
CA ALA A 201 -35.21 -38.68 -27.44
C ALA A 201 -35.69 -39.11 -26.04
N MET A 202 -35.76 -38.17 -25.08
CA MET A 202 -36.31 -38.45 -23.75
C MET A 202 -37.80 -38.79 -23.79
N LYS A 203 -38.59 -38.10 -24.64
CA LYS A 203 -40.02 -38.40 -24.82
C LYS A 203 -40.25 -39.80 -25.40
N GLU A 204 -39.35 -40.26 -26.26
CA GLU A 204 -39.41 -41.60 -26.86
C GLU A 204 -39.01 -42.69 -25.85
N LEU A 205 -38.08 -42.39 -24.93
CA LEU A 205 -37.67 -43.29 -23.84
C LEU A 205 -38.65 -43.32 -22.65
N ASP A 206 -39.41 -42.24 -22.42
CA ASP A 206 -40.39 -42.12 -21.31
C ASP A 206 -41.54 -43.15 -21.44
N GLY A 207 -41.92 -43.54 -22.66
CA GLY A 207 -42.94 -44.58 -22.88
C GLY A 207 -42.53 -45.95 -22.33
N VAL A 208 -41.31 -46.40 -22.66
CA VAL A 208 -40.79 -47.71 -22.23
C VAL A 208 -40.53 -47.72 -20.71
N GLY A 209 -40.08 -46.59 -20.15
CA GLY A 209 -39.89 -46.43 -18.71
C GLY A 209 -41.20 -46.55 -17.92
N LYS A 210 -42.26 -45.86 -18.38
CA LYS A 210 -43.59 -45.90 -17.75
C LYS A 210 -44.21 -47.29 -17.82
N GLU A 211 -44.12 -47.97 -18.95
CA GLU A 211 -44.65 -49.33 -19.09
C GLU A 211 -43.95 -50.30 -18.12
N HIS A 212 -42.64 -50.17 -17.92
CA HIS A 212 -41.91 -51.01 -16.97
C HIS A 212 -42.24 -50.68 -15.51
N GLU A 213 -42.43 -49.40 -15.17
CA GLU A 213 -42.87 -48.99 -13.84
C GLU A 213 -44.30 -49.45 -13.55
N GLU A 214 -45.23 -49.27 -14.50
CA GLU A 214 -46.61 -49.77 -14.38
C GLU A 214 -46.65 -51.29 -14.25
N PHE A 215 -45.82 -52.01 -15.01
CA PHE A 215 -45.70 -53.45 -14.89
C PHE A 215 -45.18 -53.88 -13.51
N LYS A 216 -44.15 -53.20 -13.00
CA LYS A 216 -43.59 -53.46 -11.67
C LYS A 216 -44.61 -53.19 -10.56
N LEU A 217 -45.34 -52.08 -10.66
CA LEU A 217 -46.40 -51.73 -9.70
C LEU A 217 -47.56 -52.72 -9.76
N ARG A 218 -47.94 -53.17 -10.96
CA ARG A 218 -48.96 -54.21 -11.13
C ARG A 218 -48.53 -55.52 -10.50
N LEU A 219 -47.30 -55.95 -10.75
CA LEU A 219 -46.74 -57.18 -10.17
C LEU A 219 -46.63 -57.10 -8.64
N GLN A 220 -46.26 -55.95 -8.10
CA GLN A 220 -46.26 -55.72 -6.64
C GLN A 220 -47.68 -55.79 -6.07
N LYS A 221 -48.65 -55.15 -6.71
CA LYS A 221 -50.05 -55.20 -6.31
C LYS A 221 -50.60 -56.63 -6.36
N GLU A 222 -50.32 -57.38 -7.43
CA GLU A 222 -50.71 -58.79 -7.57
C GLU A 222 -50.10 -59.64 -6.45
N LYS A 223 -48.80 -59.48 -6.19
CA LYS A 223 -48.12 -60.16 -5.08
C LYS A 223 -48.75 -59.85 -3.72
N GLU A 224 -49.09 -58.60 -3.45
CA GLU A 224 -49.74 -58.21 -2.18
C GLU A 224 -51.13 -58.81 -2.04
N ILE A 225 -51.94 -58.81 -3.12
CA ILE A 225 -53.25 -59.44 -3.15
C ILE A 225 -53.13 -60.95 -2.91
N GLU A 226 -52.18 -61.62 -3.58
CA GLU A 226 -51.95 -63.05 -3.39
C GLU A 226 -51.50 -63.37 -1.96
N LEU A 227 -50.59 -62.59 -1.37
CA LEU A 227 -50.18 -62.78 0.02
C LEU A 227 -51.34 -62.58 0.99
N ALA A 228 -52.18 -61.56 0.78
CA ALA A 228 -53.37 -61.35 1.59
C ALA A 228 -54.38 -62.50 1.44
N ALA A 229 -54.57 -63.02 0.22
CA ALA A 229 -55.42 -64.18 -0.02
C ALA A 229 -54.90 -65.44 0.69
N ILE A 230 -53.59 -65.69 0.66
CA ILE A 230 -52.94 -66.79 1.38
C ILE A 230 -53.12 -66.63 2.91
N GLN A 231 -52.95 -65.42 3.44
CA GLN A 231 -53.18 -65.14 4.86
C GLN A 231 -54.64 -65.36 5.26
N ILE A 232 -55.60 -64.92 4.44
CA ILE A 232 -57.03 -65.18 4.67
C ILE A 232 -57.29 -66.69 4.67
N GLN A 233 -56.72 -67.45 3.73
CA GLN A 233 -56.83 -68.91 3.72
C GLN A 233 -56.22 -69.54 4.97
N GLN A 234 -55.08 -69.04 5.45
CA GLN A 234 -54.47 -69.49 6.71
C GLN A 234 -55.41 -69.24 7.89
N HIS A 235 -55.99 -68.04 8.02
CA HIS A 235 -56.92 -67.71 9.09
C HIS A 235 -58.22 -68.54 9.01
N ILE A 236 -58.73 -68.79 7.81
CA ILE A 236 -59.87 -69.69 7.60
C ILE A 236 -59.49 -71.11 8.03
N ALA A 237 -58.34 -71.62 7.61
CA ALA A 237 -57.86 -72.95 7.96
C ALA A 237 -57.62 -73.09 9.48
N GLU A 238 -57.11 -72.04 10.13
CA GLU A 238 -56.91 -71.98 11.58
C GLU A 238 -58.25 -71.96 12.31
N ALA A 239 -59.19 -71.11 11.91
CA ALA A 239 -60.54 -71.07 12.47
C ALA A 239 -61.27 -72.42 12.27
N GLN A 240 -61.17 -73.00 11.08
CA GLN A 240 -61.68 -74.35 10.80
C GLN A 240 -61.00 -75.39 11.68
N SER A 241 -59.69 -75.31 11.90
CA SER A 241 -58.94 -76.23 12.77
C SER A 241 -59.34 -76.07 14.23
N ILE A 242 -59.61 -74.86 14.72
CA ILE A 242 -60.10 -74.62 16.08
C ILE A 242 -61.50 -75.20 16.24
N VAL A 243 -62.41 -74.94 15.28
CA VAL A 243 -63.76 -75.51 15.29
C VAL A 243 -63.71 -77.04 15.25
N LEU A 244 -62.86 -77.61 14.39
CA LEU A 244 -62.64 -79.05 14.33
C LEU A 244 -62.03 -79.58 15.65
N ALA A 245 -61.03 -78.92 16.21
CA ALA A 245 -60.39 -79.33 17.46
C ALA A 245 -61.37 -79.31 18.65
N GLU A 246 -62.22 -78.27 18.73
CA GLU A 246 -63.25 -78.17 19.76
C GLU A 246 -64.37 -79.20 19.54
N ALA A 247 -64.74 -79.46 18.28
CA ALA A 247 -65.66 -80.55 17.92
C ALA A 247 -65.09 -81.92 18.30
N PHE A 248 -63.82 -82.23 17.99
CA PHE A 248 -63.15 -83.47 18.38
C PHE A 248 -62.95 -83.58 19.89
N LYS A 249 -62.69 -82.47 20.60
CA LYS A 249 -62.56 -82.44 22.05
C LYS A 249 -63.88 -82.76 22.76
N LYS A 250 -65.01 -82.36 22.19
CA LYS A 250 -66.35 -82.70 22.70
C LYS A 250 -66.89 -84.02 22.16
N ALA A 251 -66.48 -84.44 20.97
CA ALA A 251 -66.96 -85.66 20.35
C ALA A 251 -66.32 -86.88 21.01
N ASN A 252 -67.14 -87.73 21.62
CA ASN A 252 -66.74 -89.08 21.98
C ASN A 252 -66.64 -89.89 20.68
N ILE A 253 -65.47 -89.89 20.03
CA ILE A 253 -65.26 -90.67 18.81
C ILE A 253 -64.69 -92.05 19.19
N ASP A 254 -65.58 -93.04 19.24
CA ASP A 254 -65.20 -94.45 19.17
C ASP A 254 -64.79 -94.80 17.72
N ILE A 255 -63.52 -94.58 17.36
CA ILE A 255 -63.00 -95.07 16.07
C ILE A 255 -62.73 -96.56 16.19
N VAL A 256 -63.72 -97.37 15.81
CA VAL A 256 -63.57 -98.81 15.59
C VAL A 256 -62.77 -98.98 14.29
N GLY A 257 -61.49 -99.31 14.44
CA GLY A 257 -60.46 -99.11 13.42
C GLY A 257 -60.52 -100.00 12.17
N GLY A 258 -59.98 -99.43 11.08
CA GLY A 258 -59.20 -100.15 10.08
C GLY A 258 -59.86 -100.38 8.72
N ASP A 259 -59.52 -99.54 7.72
CA ASP A 259 -59.04 -100.04 6.42
C ASP A 259 -58.32 -98.94 5.61
N GLN A 260 -57.13 -99.26 5.10
CA GLN A 260 -56.25 -98.42 4.26
C GLN A 260 -56.92 -98.04 2.93
N SER A 261 -57.98 -98.74 2.54
CA SER A 261 -58.76 -98.56 1.31
C SER A 261 -59.42 -97.19 1.18
N PHE A 262 -59.85 -96.57 2.30
CA PHE A 262 -60.49 -95.25 2.24
C PHE A 262 -59.51 -94.16 1.78
N ILE A 263 -58.30 -94.16 2.33
CA ILE A 263 -57.28 -93.16 2.00
C ILE A 263 -56.84 -93.30 0.54
N ASN A 264 -56.63 -94.53 0.07
CA ASN A 264 -56.23 -94.78 -1.31
C ASN A 264 -57.31 -94.32 -2.29
N ASN A 265 -58.58 -94.64 -2.05
CA ASN A 265 -59.68 -94.27 -2.95
C ASN A 265 -59.87 -92.75 -3.05
N VAL A 266 -59.71 -92.02 -1.94
CA VAL A 266 -59.84 -90.56 -1.93
C VAL A 266 -58.68 -89.90 -2.67
N LEU A 267 -57.43 -90.31 -2.40
CA LEU A 267 -56.26 -89.77 -3.09
C LEU A 267 -56.30 -90.05 -4.60
N ASP A 268 -56.75 -91.23 -4.99
CA ASP A 268 -56.90 -91.62 -6.38
C ASP A 268 -57.98 -90.81 -7.11
N ALA A 269 -59.15 -90.59 -6.48
CA ALA A 269 -60.21 -89.79 -7.06
C ALA A 269 -59.77 -88.33 -7.28
N VAL A 270 -59.08 -87.74 -6.30
CA VAL A 270 -58.55 -86.37 -6.40
C VAL A 270 -57.46 -86.27 -7.48
N SER A 271 -56.58 -87.26 -7.59
CA SER A 271 -55.51 -87.25 -8.60
C SER A 271 -56.05 -87.44 -10.03
N ARG A 272 -57.12 -88.20 -10.22
CA ARG A 272 -57.80 -88.38 -11.52
C ARG A 272 -58.53 -87.10 -11.93
N GLY A 273 -59.24 -86.45 -11.01
CA GLY A 273 -59.91 -85.18 -11.27
C GLY A 273 -58.95 -84.08 -11.75
N LYS A 274 -57.83 -83.88 -11.06
CA LYS A 274 -56.83 -82.86 -11.43
C LYS A 274 -56.16 -83.12 -12.79
N ARG A 275 -56.00 -84.40 -13.19
CA ARG A 275 -55.40 -84.76 -14.48
C ARG A 275 -56.35 -84.50 -15.65
N LEU A 276 -57.63 -84.84 -15.49
CA LEU A 276 -58.66 -84.56 -16.49
C LEU A 276 -58.87 -83.05 -16.68
N ASP A 277 -58.96 -82.30 -15.58
CA ASP A 277 -59.16 -80.84 -15.62
C ASP A 277 -58.01 -80.14 -16.35
N ARG A 278 -56.77 -80.55 -16.08
CA ARG A 278 -55.59 -80.02 -16.77
C ARG A 278 -55.58 -80.35 -18.26
N MET A 279 -55.97 -81.56 -18.66
CA MET A 279 -56.04 -81.95 -20.07
C MET A 279 -57.08 -81.13 -20.85
N ILE A 280 -58.24 -80.82 -20.24
CA ILE A 280 -59.26 -79.98 -20.87
C ILE A 280 -58.74 -78.55 -21.02
N GLY A 281 -58.12 -77.98 -19.98
CA GLY A 281 -57.59 -76.61 -20.03
C GLY A 281 -56.35 -76.44 -20.92
N SER A 282 -55.60 -77.51 -21.21
CA SER A 282 -54.34 -77.43 -21.98
C SER A 282 -54.44 -77.89 -23.43
N SER A 283 -55.55 -78.48 -23.86
CA SER A 283 -55.73 -78.93 -25.25
C SER A 283 -56.53 -77.90 -26.03
N GLU A 284 -55.88 -77.29 -27.02
CA GLU A 284 -56.49 -76.32 -27.94
C GLU A 284 -57.68 -76.94 -28.67
N SER A 285 -57.54 -78.14 -29.23
CA SER A 285 -58.62 -78.82 -29.96
C SER A 285 -59.84 -79.19 -29.09
N LEU A 286 -59.65 -79.56 -27.83
CA LEU A 286 -60.77 -79.83 -26.90
C LEU A 286 -61.42 -78.53 -26.43
N THR A 287 -60.63 -77.46 -26.32
CA THR A 287 -61.10 -76.12 -25.98
C THR A 287 -61.93 -75.53 -27.13
N ASP A 288 -61.48 -75.70 -28.37
CA ASP A 288 -62.22 -75.31 -29.58
C ASP A 288 -63.53 -76.08 -29.70
N LEU A 289 -63.50 -77.40 -29.45
CA LEU A 289 -64.71 -78.22 -29.43
C LEU A 289 -65.69 -77.75 -28.33
N LYS A 290 -65.17 -77.48 -27.12
CA LYS A 290 -65.96 -76.92 -26.01
C LYS A 290 -66.58 -75.59 -26.41
N HIS A 291 -65.82 -74.70 -27.05
CA HIS A 291 -66.31 -73.39 -27.49
C HIS A 291 -67.35 -73.52 -28.60
N ALA A 292 -67.16 -74.42 -29.58
CA ALA A 292 -68.14 -74.68 -30.63
C ALA A 292 -69.46 -75.23 -30.05
N LEU A 293 -69.39 -76.07 -29.02
CA LEU A 293 -70.58 -76.67 -28.39
C LEU A 293 -71.28 -75.75 -27.38
N LEU A 294 -70.52 -75.12 -26.48
CA LEU A 294 -71.01 -74.39 -25.30
C LEU A 294 -70.90 -72.87 -25.43
N GLY A 295 -70.14 -72.36 -26.39
CA GLY A 295 -69.84 -70.94 -26.54
C GLY A 295 -68.61 -70.49 -25.74
N ASN A 296 -68.16 -69.26 -26.00
CA ASN A 296 -67.01 -68.64 -25.34
C ASN A 296 -67.39 -67.40 -24.50
N GLY A 297 -68.62 -67.36 -23.99
CA GLY A 297 -69.13 -66.25 -23.17
C GLY A 297 -69.52 -65.00 -23.96
N GLY A 298 -69.16 -64.91 -25.26
CA GLY A 298 -69.60 -63.85 -26.18
C GLY A 298 -70.37 -64.38 -27.39
N GLU A 299 -70.01 -65.57 -27.89
CA GLU A 299 -70.67 -66.23 -29.02
C GLU A 299 -71.50 -67.42 -28.55
N ALA A 300 -72.74 -67.52 -29.04
CA ALA A 300 -73.67 -68.58 -28.69
C ALA A 300 -73.22 -69.91 -29.31
N GLY A 301 -72.86 -70.90 -28.48
CA GLY A 301 -72.51 -72.24 -28.94
C GLY A 301 -73.70 -73.03 -29.50
N LEU A 302 -73.42 -74.14 -30.19
CA LEU A 302 -74.40 -75.00 -30.87
C LEU A 302 -75.66 -75.26 -30.01
N PHE A 303 -75.49 -75.68 -28.75
CA PHE A 303 -76.61 -76.04 -27.89
C PHE A 303 -77.47 -74.83 -27.50
N SER A 304 -76.85 -73.66 -27.32
CA SER A 304 -77.58 -72.43 -27.01
C SER A 304 -78.41 -71.95 -28.21
N GLN A 305 -77.89 -72.09 -29.43
CA GLN A 305 -78.61 -71.76 -30.66
C GLN A 305 -79.80 -72.72 -30.88
N ILE A 306 -79.59 -74.03 -30.70
CA ILE A 306 -80.68 -75.01 -30.79
C ILE A 306 -81.74 -74.73 -29.71
N ARG A 307 -81.35 -74.42 -28.47
CA ARG A 307 -82.29 -74.08 -27.38
C ARG A 307 -83.10 -72.81 -27.69
N SER A 308 -82.48 -71.80 -28.30
CA SER A 308 -83.18 -70.58 -28.73
C SER A 308 -84.25 -70.88 -29.79
N LEU A 309 -83.94 -71.73 -30.77
CA LEU A 309 -84.88 -72.12 -31.82
C LEU A 309 -86.04 -72.96 -31.27
N ILE A 310 -85.78 -73.87 -30.33
CA ILE A 310 -86.84 -74.61 -29.61
C ILE A 310 -87.76 -73.65 -28.85
N GLY A 311 -87.19 -72.63 -28.20
CA GLY A 311 -87.96 -71.62 -27.46
C GLY A 311 -88.85 -70.77 -28.38
N GLN A 312 -88.41 -70.50 -29.61
CA GLN A 312 -89.17 -69.75 -30.60
C GLN A 312 -90.25 -70.57 -31.31
N SER A 313 -90.03 -71.87 -31.52
CA SER A 313 -91.02 -72.76 -32.13
C SER A 313 -92.17 -73.16 -31.17
N GLY A 314 -92.02 -72.90 -29.87
CA GLY A 314 -93.05 -73.22 -28.87
C GLY A 314 -93.20 -74.71 -28.58
N MET A 315 -92.20 -75.53 -28.93
CA MET A 315 -92.23 -76.97 -28.71
C MET A 315 -92.15 -77.32 -27.22
N SER A 316 -92.94 -78.30 -26.79
CA SER A 316 -92.98 -78.74 -25.40
C SER A 316 -91.81 -79.70 -25.08
N SER A 317 -91.45 -79.83 -23.80
CA SER A 317 -90.47 -80.82 -23.34
C SER A 317 -90.88 -82.26 -23.70
N GLU A 318 -92.18 -82.51 -23.88
CA GLU A 318 -92.70 -83.82 -24.26
C GLU A 318 -92.41 -84.17 -25.73
N ASP A 319 -92.49 -83.19 -26.63
CA ASP A 319 -92.13 -83.35 -28.04
C ASP A 319 -90.65 -83.73 -28.25
N LEU A 320 -89.78 -83.26 -27.36
CA LEU A 320 -88.33 -83.42 -27.47
C LEU A 320 -87.82 -84.78 -26.97
N LYS A 321 -88.63 -85.52 -26.19
CA LYS A 321 -88.18 -86.77 -25.54
C LYS A 321 -87.80 -87.86 -26.54
N ASN A 322 -88.50 -87.93 -27.67
CA ASN A 322 -88.40 -89.03 -28.63
C ASN A 322 -87.81 -88.60 -29.98
N LEU A 323 -87.32 -87.36 -30.10
CA LEU A 323 -86.71 -86.85 -31.31
C LEU A 323 -85.19 -86.90 -31.20
N THR A 324 -84.53 -87.34 -32.28
CA THR A 324 -83.08 -87.15 -32.43
C THR A 324 -82.77 -85.70 -32.79
N LEU A 325 -81.53 -85.24 -32.59
CA LEU A 325 -81.14 -83.87 -32.93
C LEU A 325 -81.34 -83.56 -34.41
N SER A 326 -81.05 -84.52 -35.30
CA SER A 326 -81.33 -84.37 -36.74
C SER A 326 -82.82 -84.29 -37.04
N ALA A 327 -83.65 -85.13 -36.39
CA ALA A 327 -85.10 -85.11 -36.56
C ALA A 327 -85.75 -83.84 -36.00
N LEU A 328 -85.21 -83.32 -34.88
CA LEU A 328 -85.63 -82.07 -34.29
C LEU A 328 -85.35 -80.90 -35.24
N LEU A 329 -84.13 -80.77 -35.77
CA LEU A 329 -83.77 -79.69 -36.69
C LEU A 329 -84.60 -79.76 -37.98
N LEU A 330 -84.87 -80.96 -38.49
CA LEU A 330 -85.76 -81.16 -39.63
C LEU A 330 -87.19 -80.67 -39.35
N ARG A 331 -87.73 -80.93 -38.14
CA ARG A 331 -89.06 -80.46 -37.72
C ARG A 331 -89.08 -78.94 -37.54
N LEU A 332 -88.05 -78.37 -36.90
CA LEU A 332 -87.91 -76.92 -36.73
C LEU A 332 -87.87 -76.19 -38.07
N ARG A 333 -87.29 -76.79 -39.12
CA ARG A 333 -87.28 -76.20 -40.47
C ARG A 333 -88.69 -75.93 -41.02
N GLY A 334 -89.67 -76.75 -40.63
CA GLY A 334 -91.06 -76.62 -41.06
C GLY A 334 -91.90 -75.65 -40.22
N GLU A 335 -91.52 -75.44 -38.96
CA GLU A 335 -92.30 -74.63 -38.00
C GLU A 335 -91.76 -73.19 -37.85
N VAL A 336 -90.51 -72.92 -38.27
CA VAL A 336 -89.87 -71.60 -38.12
C VAL A 336 -89.94 -70.78 -39.43
N GLY A 337 -89.93 -69.45 -39.30
CA GLY A 337 -90.00 -68.51 -40.44
C GLY A 337 -88.79 -68.58 -41.40
N LYS A 338 -88.94 -68.04 -42.61
CA LYS A 338 -87.92 -68.07 -43.67
C LYS A 338 -86.55 -67.49 -43.29
N ALA A 339 -86.49 -66.61 -42.28
CA ALA A 339 -85.25 -65.98 -41.82
C ALA A 339 -84.30 -66.96 -41.11
N ASP A 340 -84.84 -67.97 -40.40
CA ASP A 340 -84.04 -68.89 -39.59
C ASP A 340 -83.72 -70.20 -40.31
N GLN A 341 -84.21 -70.38 -41.54
CA GLN A 341 -83.95 -71.59 -42.33
C GLN A 341 -82.45 -71.76 -42.65
N SER A 342 -81.73 -70.67 -42.88
CA SER A 342 -80.27 -70.70 -43.11
C SER A 342 -79.51 -71.12 -41.86
N LEU A 343 -79.94 -70.67 -40.68
CA LEU A 343 -79.36 -71.06 -39.40
C LEU A 343 -79.61 -72.54 -39.11
N ILE A 344 -80.81 -73.04 -39.40
CA ILE A 344 -81.14 -74.47 -39.24
C ILE A 344 -80.25 -75.33 -40.16
N GLU A 345 -80.00 -74.91 -41.40
CA GLU A 345 -79.10 -75.63 -42.32
C GLU A 345 -77.64 -75.65 -41.80
N GLN A 346 -77.14 -74.55 -41.24
CA GLN A 346 -75.81 -74.50 -40.61
C GLN A 346 -75.73 -75.40 -39.36
N LEU A 347 -76.79 -75.43 -38.54
CA LEU A 347 -76.88 -76.28 -37.36
C LEU A 347 -76.94 -77.76 -37.74
N MET A 348 -77.70 -78.12 -38.79
CA MET A 348 -77.74 -79.49 -39.30
C MET A 348 -76.35 -79.97 -39.74
N GLY A 349 -75.63 -79.15 -40.52
CA GLY A 349 -74.26 -79.47 -40.92
C GLY A 349 -73.28 -79.54 -39.75
N SER A 350 -73.52 -78.81 -38.66
CA SER A 350 -72.68 -78.88 -37.45
C SER A 350 -72.99 -80.12 -36.61
N VAL A 351 -74.26 -80.48 -36.46
CA VAL A 351 -74.70 -81.71 -35.78
C VAL A 351 -74.18 -82.95 -36.51
N GLU A 352 -74.20 -82.95 -37.85
CA GLU A 352 -73.64 -84.05 -38.66
C GLU A 352 -72.13 -84.16 -38.51
N ARG A 353 -71.39 -83.04 -38.66
CA ARG A 353 -69.92 -83.04 -38.50
C ARG A 353 -69.46 -83.50 -37.12
N LEU A 354 -70.23 -83.21 -36.08
CA LEU A 354 -69.93 -83.59 -34.70
C LEU A 354 -70.44 -85.00 -34.35
N GLY A 355 -71.10 -85.70 -35.28
CA GLY A 355 -71.67 -87.02 -35.04
C GLY A 355 -72.80 -87.03 -34.02
N LEU A 356 -73.46 -85.87 -33.79
CA LEU A 356 -74.48 -85.71 -32.76
C LEU A 356 -75.90 -86.05 -33.25
N GLY A 357 -76.06 -86.43 -34.53
CA GLY A 357 -77.36 -86.59 -35.17
C GLY A 357 -78.30 -87.58 -34.51
N ASP A 358 -77.78 -88.71 -34.01
CA ASP A 358 -78.56 -89.80 -33.40
C ASP A 358 -78.84 -89.61 -31.91
N HIS A 359 -78.29 -88.56 -31.30
CA HIS A 359 -78.54 -88.27 -29.89
C HIS A 359 -79.96 -87.72 -29.69
N LEU A 360 -80.61 -88.17 -28.62
CA LEU A 360 -81.94 -87.68 -28.25
C LEU A 360 -81.88 -86.22 -27.81
N ALA A 361 -82.80 -85.41 -28.35
CA ALA A 361 -82.93 -83.98 -28.07
C ALA A 361 -83.32 -83.67 -26.61
N LYS A 362 -83.77 -84.66 -25.85
CA LYS A 362 -84.08 -84.54 -24.41
C LYS A 362 -82.95 -83.88 -23.60
N ASN A 363 -81.69 -84.09 -23.98
CA ASN A 363 -80.54 -83.64 -23.21
C ASN A 363 -80.22 -82.13 -23.40
N LEU A 364 -80.98 -81.41 -24.23
CA LEU A 364 -80.78 -79.98 -24.50
C LEU A 364 -81.63 -79.04 -23.63
N VAL A 365 -82.65 -79.56 -22.94
CA VAL A 365 -83.62 -78.76 -22.17
C VAL A 365 -83.29 -78.75 -20.69
#